data_AF-A0A1G3IDS9-F1
#
_entry.id   AF-A0A1G3IDS9-F1
#
_cell.length_a   1.000
_cell.length_b   1.000
_cell.length_c   1.000
_cell.angle_alpha   90.00
_cell.angle_beta   90.00
_cell.angle_gamma   90.00
#
_symmetry.space_group_name_H-M   'P 1'
#
loop_
_entity.id
_entity.type
_entity.pdbx_description
1 polymer ?
#
loop_
_entity_poly.entity_id
_entity_poly.type
_entity_poly.pdbx_seq_one_letter_code
_entity_poly.pdbx_strand_id
1 'polypeptide(L)'
;MRILLLTHAFNSLTQRLGAELRQRGHEVSVEFDISDSVTEEACALFAPDLIVAPYLRRAIPESVWSHYLCLIVHPGVPGDRGPSALDWALDAGRQEWGVTVLQAEAEMDGGPVWASANFCLRAAKKASVYRHEVTQAATQAVLQAVERLASGSFVPQRPANSHWQPLMKQTERTIDWQLDDIATVLRKINAADGLPGVADALFGQPCHLFDAGVEATLRGTPGEVIAQRETALLRATVDGAVWIGHVRRPGSIKLPATLAFAPELTATAQSPLPGWWRVQIPTWQDIAYEEADQVGYLHFEFYNGAMSTGQCERLRSALAWAKQRPTRVLVLMGGQDFWSNGIHLNVIEAASLTGGSAADESWRNINAMNDLALELITTEHQITVAAVGGNTGAGGCFLARAADLVWAREAVMLNPHYKNMGNLYGSEYWTYSLPRRLGLEAARAIMHNRQPLMAQQALQMGFTDDCLPGDVPAFRAEVARYASKLAAAPDLQAQIATKNEARARDEAAKPLATYRAEEMTHMHRNFYGFDPSYHVARHHFVYKSPASWTPRHLAVHRELGWKRP
;
A
#
# COMPACT_ATOMS: atom_id res chain seq x y z
N MET A 1 -4.82 -22.07 19.86
CA MET A 1 -4.63 -20.94 20.79
C MET A 1 -5.49 -19.77 20.37
N ARG A 2 -6.01 -19.03 21.35
CA ARG A 2 -6.68 -17.73 21.20
C ARG A 2 -5.63 -16.62 21.25
N ILE A 3 -5.46 -15.89 20.15
CA ILE A 3 -4.45 -14.84 20.02
C ILE A 3 -5.15 -13.50 19.84
N LEU A 4 -4.88 -12.55 20.75
CA LEU A 4 -5.34 -11.17 20.63
C LEU A 4 -4.27 -10.33 19.97
N LEU A 5 -4.60 -9.71 18.83
CA LEU A 5 -3.76 -8.68 18.23
C LEU A 5 -4.10 -7.32 18.83
N LEU A 6 -3.21 -6.77 19.66
CA LEU A 6 -3.36 -5.44 20.24
C LEU A 6 -2.60 -4.41 19.41
N THR A 7 -3.28 -3.48 18.77
CA THR A 7 -2.65 -2.60 17.77
C THR A 7 -3.20 -1.19 17.79
N HIS A 8 -2.41 -0.18 17.46
CA HIS A 8 -2.92 1.19 17.28
C HIS A 8 -3.80 1.33 16.02
N ALA A 9 -3.58 0.50 15.00
CA ALA A 9 -4.36 0.50 13.77
C ALA A 9 -4.27 -0.86 13.05
N PHE A 10 -5.31 -1.22 12.29
CA PHE A 10 -5.30 -2.41 11.44
C PHE A 10 -4.46 -2.21 10.16
N ASN A 11 -3.16 -1.94 10.36
CA ASN A 11 -2.17 -1.64 9.32
C ASN A 11 -1.76 -2.90 8.53
N SER A 12 -0.86 -2.74 7.54
CA SER A 12 -0.43 -3.85 6.67
C SER A 12 0.18 -5.03 7.43
N LEU A 13 0.98 -4.76 8.47
CA LEU A 13 1.58 -5.83 9.29
C LEU A 13 0.51 -6.57 10.11
N THR A 14 -0.42 -5.84 10.75
CA THR A 14 -1.50 -6.46 11.53
C THR A 14 -2.40 -7.31 10.64
N GLN A 15 -2.73 -6.83 9.44
CA GLN A 15 -3.50 -7.59 8.45
C GLN A 15 -2.78 -8.90 8.08
N ARG A 16 -1.48 -8.82 7.76
CA ARG A 16 -0.68 -9.99 7.39
C ARG A 16 -0.62 -11.01 8.52
N LEU A 17 -0.25 -10.59 9.74
CA LEU A 17 -0.16 -11.48 10.89
C LEU A 17 -1.51 -12.11 11.23
N GLY A 18 -2.59 -11.32 11.21
CA GLY A 18 -3.93 -11.84 11.46
C GLY A 18 -4.36 -12.90 10.44
N ALA A 19 -4.01 -12.74 9.17
CA ALA A 19 -4.29 -13.72 8.13
C ALA A 19 -3.46 -15.01 8.29
N GLU A 20 -2.15 -14.87 8.52
CA GLU A 20 -1.20 -15.99 8.68
C GLU A 20 -1.52 -16.86 9.92
N LEU A 21 -1.90 -16.23 11.03
CA LEU A 21 -2.29 -16.92 12.25
C LEU A 21 -3.62 -17.66 12.08
N ARG A 22 -4.62 -17.04 11.44
CA ARG A 22 -5.90 -17.71 11.15
C ARG A 22 -5.73 -18.90 10.22
N GLN A 23 -4.87 -18.79 9.20
CA GLN A 23 -4.59 -19.90 8.28
C GLN A 23 -3.96 -21.11 8.99
N ARG A 24 -3.24 -20.88 10.10
CA ARG A 24 -2.67 -21.93 10.95
C ARG A 24 -3.62 -22.45 12.03
N GLY A 25 -4.90 -22.09 11.96
CA GLY A 25 -5.94 -22.60 12.86
C GLY A 25 -5.98 -21.89 14.23
N HIS A 26 -5.32 -20.74 14.38
CA HIS A 26 -5.48 -19.93 15.58
C HIS A 26 -6.78 -19.14 15.54
N GLU A 27 -7.44 -19.01 16.70
CA GLU A 27 -8.56 -18.09 16.87
C GLU A 27 -7.99 -16.69 17.11
N VAL A 28 -8.24 -15.76 16.18
CA VAL A 28 -7.62 -14.43 16.20
C VAL A 28 -8.67 -13.33 16.33
N SER A 29 -8.57 -12.57 17.41
CA SER A 29 -9.30 -11.31 17.61
C SER A 29 -8.33 -10.12 17.52
N VAL A 30 -8.84 -8.94 17.21
CA VAL A 30 -8.06 -7.71 17.17
C VAL A 30 -8.71 -6.69 18.09
N GLU A 31 -7.91 -5.99 18.89
CA GLU A 31 -8.34 -4.82 19.65
C GLU A 31 -7.46 -3.62 19.30
N PHE A 32 -8.08 -2.46 19.14
CA PHE A 32 -7.35 -1.20 19.04
C PHE A 32 -6.88 -0.71 20.41
N ASP A 33 -5.60 -0.35 20.49
CA ASP A 33 -5.00 0.31 21.66
C ASP A 33 -5.52 1.76 21.77
N ILE A 34 -6.68 1.91 22.40
CA ILE A 34 -7.42 3.17 22.59
C ILE A 34 -7.23 3.70 24.01
N SER A 35 -7.45 2.86 25.02
CA SER A 35 -7.23 3.13 26.44
C SER A 35 -6.90 1.85 27.19
N ASP A 36 -6.37 2.00 28.41
CA ASP A 36 -6.02 0.88 29.28
C ASP A 36 -7.27 0.05 29.59
N SER A 37 -8.37 0.72 29.97
CA SER A 37 -9.66 0.07 30.26
C SER A 37 -10.24 -0.71 29.07
N VAL A 38 -10.08 -0.23 27.84
CA VAL A 38 -10.53 -0.93 26.62
C VAL A 38 -9.69 -2.19 26.39
N THR A 39 -8.38 -2.10 26.65
CA THR A 39 -7.47 -3.24 26.53
C THR A 39 -7.75 -4.31 27.58
N GLU A 40 -7.95 -3.89 28.83
CA GLU A 40 -8.31 -4.78 29.95
C GLU A 40 -9.63 -5.51 29.69
N GLU A 41 -10.65 -4.77 29.22
CA GLU A 41 -11.95 -5.35 28.86
C GLU A 41 -11.81 -6.37 27.72
N ALA A 42 -11.05 -6.06 26.67
CA ALA A 42 -10.82 -6.98 25.57
C ALA A 42 -10.16 -8.28 26.04
N CYS A 43 -9.18 -8.19 26.94
CA CYS A 43 -8.54 -9.36 27.54
C CYS A 43 -9.55 -10.17 28.38
N ALA A 44 -10.39 -9.50 29.18
CA ALA A 44 -11.42 -10.16 29.98
C ALA A 44 -12.48 -10.87 29.12
N LEU A 45 -12.90 -10.26 28.01
CA LEU A 45 -13.91 -10.81 27.09
C LEU A 45 -13.37 -11.98 26.25
N PHE A 46 -12.16 -11.84 25.72
CA PHE A 46 -11.57 -12.81 24.80
C PHE A 46 -10.80 -13.93 25.51
N ALA A 47 -10.30 -13.67 26.73
CA ALA A 47 -9.43 -14.56 27.49
C ALA A 47 -8.27 -15.13 26.64
N PRO A 48 -7.38 -14.28 26.09
CA PRO A 48 -6.33 -14.73 25.18
C PRO A 48 -5.33 -15.67 25.87
N ASP A 49 -4.86 -16.67 25.13
CA ASP A 49 -3.68 -17.47 25.53
C ASP A 49 -2.38 -16.67 25.30
N LEU A 50 -2.43 -15.75 24.33
CA LEU A 50 -1.30 -14.92 23.90
C LEU A 50 -1.81 -13.57 23.37
N ILE A 51 -1.13 -12.48 23.74
CA ILE A 51 -1.30 -11.17 23.12
C ILE A 51 -0.10 -10.90 22.21
N VAL A 52 -0.34 -10.53 20.96
CA VAL A 52 0.69 -10.07 20.03
C VAL A 52 0.43 -8.61 19.71
N ALA A 53 1.44 -7.77 19.88
CA ALA A 53 1.37 -6.33 19.67
C ALA A 53 2.21 -5.92 18.45
N PRO A 54 1.64 -5.96 17.23
CA PRO A 54 2.38 -5.71 16.00
C PRO A 54 2.67 -4.23 15.71
N TYR A 55 1.89 -3.33 16.31
CA TYR A 55 2.05 -1.90 16.12
C TYR A 55 1.42 -1.13 17.28
N LEU A 56 2.23 -0.62 18.20
CA LEU A 56 1.77 0.19 19.34
C LEU A 56 2.30 1.61 19.28
N ARG A 57 1.59 2.51 19.98
CA ARG A 57 2.06 3.87 20.28
C ARG A 57 2.06 4.20 21.76
N ARG A 58 1.51 3.32 22.59
CA ARG A 58 1.47 3.41 24.05
C ARG A 58 2.03 2.13 24.62
N ALA A 59 2.47 2.19 25.87
CA ALA A 59 2.80 0.99 26.62
C ALA A 59 1.53 0.18 26.88
N ILE A 60 1.64 -1.15 26.85
CA ILE A 60 0.60 -2.04 27.37
C ILE A 60 0.55 -1.82 28.89
N PRO A 61 -0.63 -1.67 29.52
CA PRO A 61 -0.72 -1.45 30.96
C PRO A 61 -0.24 -2.66 31.76
N GLU A 62 0.33 -2.42 32.94
CA GLU A 62 0.83 -3.46 33.84
C GLU A 62 -0.25 -4.46 34.24
N SER A 63 -1.48 -3.99 34.42
CA SER A 63 -2.66 -4.82 34.64
C SER A 63 -2.88 -5.90 33.57
N VAL A 64 -2.34 -5.72 32.36
CA VAL A 64 -2.44 -6.69 31.26
C VAL A 64 -1.17 -7.53 31.14
N TRP A 65 0.01 -6.92 30.97
CA TRP A 65 1.23 -7.71 30.70
C TRP A 65 1.74 -8.52 31.91
N SER A 66 1.30 -8.21 33.13
CA SER A 66 1.60 -9.02 34.31
C SER A 66 0.72 -10.29 34.42
N HIS A 67 -0.41 -10.33 33.71
CA HIS A 67 -1.37 -11.45 33.75
C HIS A 67 -1.39 -12.29 32.47
N TYR A 68 -1.06 -11.68 31.32
CA TYR A 68 -1.04 -12.34 30.02
C TYR A 68 0.35 -12.24 29.41
N LEU A 69 0.77 -13.29 28.69
CA LEU A 69 1.97 -13.19 27.87
C LEU A 69 1.71 -12.22 26.72
N CYS A 70 2.43 -11.10 26.72
CA CYS A 70 2.38 -10.08 25.70
C CYS A 70 3.67 -10.07 24.89
N LEU A 71 3.59 -10.32 23.58
CA LEU A 71 4.73 -10.27 22.66
C LEU A 71 4.65 -9.03 21.77
N ILE A 72 5.62 -8.14 21.90
CA ILE A 72 5.76 -6.91 21.13
C ILE A 72 6.63 -7.18 19.90
N VAL A 73 6.17 -6.71 18.74
CA VAL A 73 6.97 -6.73 17.51
C VAL A 73 7.74 -5.42 17.41
N HIS A 74 9.04 -5.48 17.68
CA HIS A 74 9.96 -4.35 17.58
C HIS A 74 10.67 -4.36 16.21
N PRO A 75 10.57 -3.30 15.38
CA PRO A 75 11.22 -3.22 14.07
C PRO A 75 12.72 -2.87 14.20
N GLY A 76 13.43 -3.60 15.05
CA GLY A 76 14.86 -3.49 15.32
C GLY A 76 15.48 -4.85 15.65
N VAL A 77 16.81 -4.94 15.49
CA VAL A 77 17.61 -6.12 15.85
C VAL A 77 17.59 -6.37 17.37
N PRO A 78 17.91 -7.59 17.85
CA PRO A 78 17.96 -7.86 19.29
C PRO A 78 18.86 -6.86 20.02
N GLY A 79 18.30 -6.21 21.04
CA GLY A 79 18.98 -5.19 21.84
C GLY A 79 18.83 -3.76 21.33
N ASP A 80 18.27 -3.53 20.14
CA ASP A 80 17.78 -2.21 19.73
C ASP A 80 16.49 -1.87 20.48
N ARG A 81 16.36 -0.63 20.94
CA ARG A 81 15.25 -0.18 21.78
C ARG A 81 14.82 1.22 21.40
N GLY A 82 13.52 1.48 21.49
CA GLY A 82 12.94 2.82 21.36
C GLY A 82 12.10 3.02 20.10
N PRO A 83 11.35 4.15 20.05
CA PRO A 83 10.19 4.29 19.17
C PRO A 83 10.52 4.64 17.70
N SER A 84 11.79 4.80 17.35
CA SER A 84 12.25 5.26 16.03
C SER A 84 13.33 4.37 15.42
N ALA A 85 13.35 3.08 15.79
CA ALA A 85 14.33 2.09 15.35
C ALA A 85 14.64 2.15 13.84
N LEU A 86 13.60 2.04 13.00
CA LEU A 86 13.78 2.03 11.55
C LEU A 86 14.19 3.40 10.97
N ASP A 87 13.75 4.50 11.59
CA ASP A 87 14.15 5.85 11.21
C ASP A 87 15.66 6.04 11.39
N TRP A 88 16.18 5.68 12.56
CA TRP A 88 17.61 5.77 12.87
C TRP A 88 18.45 4.80 12.04
N ALA A 89 17.96 3.58 11.81
CA ALA A 89 18.69 2.60 10.99
C ALA A 89 18.88 3.10 9.54
N LEU A 90 17.83 3.69 8.96
CA LEU A 90 17.87 4.28 7.63
C LEU A 90 18.75 5.54 7.60
N ASP A 91 18.57 6.44 8.56
CA ASP A 91 19.34 7.69 8.64
C ASP A 91 20.84 7.47 8.83
N ALA A 92 21.20 6.45 9.63
CA ALA A 92 22.59 6.03 9.84
C ALA A 92 23.17 5.18 8.69
N GLY A 93 22.39 4.87 7.64
CA GLY A 93 22.86 4.11 6.49
C GLY A 93 23.26 2.67 6.82
N ARG A 94 22.58 2.02 7.78
CA ARG A 94 22.83 0.61 8.12
C ARG A 94 22.59 -0.28 6.89
N GLN A 95 23.41 -1.33 6.74
CA GLN A 95 23.30 -2.29 5.64
C GLN A 95 22.52 -3.54 6.03
N GLU A 96 22.48 -3.85 7.33
CA GLU A 96 21.71 -4.95 7.91
C GLU A 96 20.82 -4.42 9.01
N TRP A 97 19.63 -4.99 9.12
CA TRP A 97 18.68 -4.70 10.18
C TRP A 97 17.86 -5.94 10.52
N GLY A 98 16.82 -5.80 11.32
CA GLY A 98 16.00 -6.94 11.71
C GLY A 98 14.73 -6.55 12.45
N VAL A 99 13.98 -7.58 12.83
CA VAL A 99 12.82 -7.51 13.70
C VAL A 99 13.05 -8.42 14.89
N THR A 100 12.61 -7.97 16.06
CA THR A 100 12.65 -8.72 17.31
C THR A 100 11.24 -8.85 17.87
N VAL A 101 10.85 -10.06 18.23
CA VAL A 101 9.64 -10.33 19.01
C VAL A 101 10.08 -10.51 20.45
N LEU A 102 9.70 -9.57 21.31
CA LEU A 102 10.12 -9.51 22.72
C LEU A 102 8.92 -9.51 23.65
N GLN A 103 9.11 -9.98 24.87
CA GLN A 103 8.06 -9.96 25.89
C GLN A 103 7.87 -8.54 26.46
N ALA A 104 6.63 -8.12 26.65
CA ALA A 104 6.33 -6.88 27.35
C ALA A 104 6.66 -6.99 28.84
N GLU A 105 7.32 -5.97 29.37
CA GLU A 105 7.64 -5.79 30.80
C GLU A 105 7.59 -4.28 31.12
N ALA A 106 7.91 -3.90 32.37
CA ALA A 106 7.93 -2.51 32.80
C ALA A 106 8.92 -1.63 32.00
N GLU A 107 10.03 -2.21 31.54
CA GLU A 107 11.04 -1.48 30.77
C GLU A 107 10.74 -1.57 29.25
N MET A 108 10.59 -0.42 28.60
CA MET A 108 10.27 -0.33 27.17
C MET A 108 11.34 -1.04 26.31
N ASP A 109 10.89 -1.99 25.49
CA ASP A 109 11.74 -2.85 24.64
C ASP A 109 12.87 -3.57 25.39
N GLY A 110 12.75 -3.74 26.73
CA GLY A 110 13.78 -4.36 27.58
C GLY A 110 13.57 -5.84 27.88
N GLY A 111 12.43 -6.39 27.51
CA GLY A 111 12.05 -7.76 27.84
C GLY A 111 12.85 -8.85 27.11
N PRO A 112 12.74 -10.11 27.56
CA PRO A 112 13.41 -11.23 26.93
C PRO A 112 12.89 -11.49 25.51
N VAL A 113 13.80 -11.88 24.61
CA VAL A 113 13.54 -12.12 23.19
C VAL A 113 12.98 -13.52 22.98
N TRP A 114 11.83 -13.57 22.31
CA TRP A 114 11.13 -14.79 21.93
C TRP A 114 11.53 -15.29 20.55
N ALA A 115 11.81 -14.40 19.60
CA ALA A 115 12.31 -14.71 18.27
C ALA A 115 12.84 -13.44 17.60
N SER A 116 13.67 -13.60 16.58
CA SER A 116 14.13 -12.50 15.74
C SER A 116 14.39 -12.98 14.32
N ALA A 117 14.37 -12.05 13.38
CA ALA A 117 14.72 -12.29 11.98
C ALA A 117 15.44 -11.06 11.42
N ASN A 118 16.59 -11.30 10.77
CA ASN A 118 17.41 -10.25 10.18
C ASN A 118 17.19 -10.15 8.67
N PHE A 119 17.52 -9.01 8.09
CA PHE A 119 17.43 -8.75 6.65
C PHE A 119 18.43 -7.68 6.19
N CYS A 120 18.72 -7.66 4.89
CA CYS A 120 19.48 -6.59 4.25
C CYS A 120 18.63 -5.31 4.17
N LEU A 121 19.13 -4.20 4.71
CA LEU A 121 18.41 -2.93 4.74
C LEU A 121 18.65 -2.18 3.43
N ARG A 122 17.64 -2.16 2.55
CA ARG A 122 17.69 -1.36 1.32
C ARG A 122 17.70 0.13 1.60
N ALA A 123 18.42 0.88 0.76
CA ALA A 123 18.31 2.34 0.67
C ALA A 123 16.99 2.75 0.01
N ALA A 124 15.89 2.62 0.74
CA ALA A 124 14.53 2.86 0.27
C ALA A 124 13.70 3.62 1.32
N LYS A 125 12.52 4.10 0.89
CA LYS A 125 11.54 4.74 1.76
C LYS A 125 11.23 3.84 2.96
N LYS A 126 11.17 4.41 4.17
CA LYS A 126 10.83 3.68 5.40
C LYS A 126 9.55 2.87 5.26
N ALA A 127 8.51 3.47 4.67
CA ALA A 127 7.25 2.79 4.43
C ALA A 127 7.37 1.57 3.49
N SER A 128 8.30 1.60 2.52
CA SER A 128 8.58 0.46 1.64
C SER A 128 9.27 -0.66 2.43
N VAL A 129 10.35 -0.34 3.15
CA VAL A 129 11.07 -1.31 3.99
C VAL A 129 10.15 -1.94 5.04
N TYR A 130 9.24 -1.14 5.62
CA TYR A 130 8.25 -1.63 6.57
C TYR A 130 7.31 -2.67 5.94
N ARG A 131 6.89 -2.46 4.69
CA ARG A 131 5.93 -3.33 3.98
C ARG A 131 6.54 -4.59 3.41
N HIS A 132 7.83 -4.59 3.10
CA HIS A 132 8.54 -5.73 2.56
C HIS A 132 9.32 -6.44 3.67
N GLU A 133 10.56 -6.02 3.91
CA GLU A 133 11.50 -6.74 4.76
C GLU A 133 11.03 -6.86 6.21
N VAL A 134 10.57 -5.76 6.82
CA VAL A 134 10.08 -5.78 8.21
C VAL A 134 8.84 -6.64 8.32
N THR A 135 7.90 -6.56 7.38
CA THR A 135 6.68 -7.37 7.46
C THR A 135 6.98 -8.86 7.30
N GLN A 136 7.90 -9.22 6.41
CA GLN A 136 8.35 -10.61 6.23
C GLN A 136 9.07 -11.13 7.48
N ALA A 137 10.07 -10.38 7.97
CA ALA A 137 10.83 -10.73 9.17
C ALA A 137 9.94 -10.80 10.42
N ALA A 138 9.01 -9.85 10.58
CA ALA A 138 8.04 -9.87 11.67
C ALA A 138 7.12 -11.08 11.61
N THR A 139 6.63 -11.44 10.41
CA THR A 139 5.80 -12.63 10.23
C THR A 139 6.57 -13.89 10.61
N GLN A 140 7.80 -14.05 10.12
CA GLN A 140 8.66 -15.18 10.48
C GLN A 140 8.90 -15.25 12.00
N ALA A 141 9.28 -14.13 12.63
CA ALA A 141 9.58 -14.08 14.05
C ALA A 141 8.35 -14.33 14.92
N VAL A 142 7.18 -13.77 14.57
CA VAL A 142 5.93 -14.00 15.32
C VAL A 142 5.52 -15.46 15.23
N LEU A 143 5.54 -16.06 14.04
CA LEU A 143 5.19 -17.47 13.87
C LEU A 143 6.15 -18.38 14.66
N GLN A 144 7.45 -18.10 14.62
CA GLN A 144 8.42 -18.84 15.42
C GLN A 144 8.19 -18.66 16.93
N ALA A 145 7.84 -17.47 17.39
CA ALA A 145 7.53 -17.23 18.81
C ALA A 145 6.27 -17.99 19.26
N VAL A 146 5.24 -18.04 18.40
CA VAL A 146 4.01 -18.81 18.63
C VAL A 146 4.29 -20.31 18.70
N GLU A 147 5.14 -20.83 17.80
CA GLU A 147 5.59 -22.24 17.83
C GLU A 147 6.39 -22.56 19.11
N ARG A 148 7.30 -21.66 19.50
CA ARG A 148 8.08 -21.78 20.74
C ARG A 148 7.18 -21.79 21.97
N LEU A 149 6.16 -20.93 22.02
CA LEU A 149 5.17 -20.94 23.09
C LEU A 149 4.42 -22.27 23.15
N ALA A 150 3.94 -22.75 22.00
CA ALA A 150 3.21 -24.00 21.90
C ALA A 150 4.05 -25.22 22.32
N SER A 151 5.37 -25.18 22.13
CA SER A 151 6.29 -26.25 22.56
C SER A 151 6.42 -26.38 24.08
N GLY A 152 6.19 -25.30 24.84
CA GLY A 152 6.33 -25.27 26.30
C GLY A 152 7.76 -25.40 26.84
N SER A 153 8.76 -25.66 26.00
CA SER A 153 10.15 -25.89 26.43
C SER A 153 11.11 -24.73 26.15
N PHE A 154 10.65 -23.71 25.42
CA PHE A 154 11.51 -22.59 25.05
C PHE A 154 11.64 -21.58 26.20
N VAL A 155 12.87 -21.19 26.51
CA VAL A 155 13.17 -20.16 27.51
C VAL A 155 13.68 -18.90 26.79
N PRO A 156 12.92 -17.79 26.78
CA PRO A 156 13.33 -16.56 26.10
C PRO A 156 14.52 -15.93 26.85
N GLN A 157 15.43 -15.31 26.09
CA GLN A 157 16.68 -14.77 26.62
C GLN A 157 16.77 -13.26 26.45
N ARG A 158 17.38 -12.57 27.40
CA ARG A 158 17.67 -11.14 27.24
C ARG A 158 18.91 -10.95 26.36
N PRO A 159 18.92 -9.97 25.45
CA PRO A 159 20.12 -9.62 24.70
C PRO A 159 21.26 -9.23 25.64
N ALA A 160 22.48 -9.70 25.37
CA ALA A 160 23.65 -9.35 26.16
C ALA A 160 24.02 -7.86 26.07
N ASN A 161 23.74 -7.25 24.92
CA ASN A 161 23.95 -5.83 24.68
C ASN A 161 22.61 -5.21 24.29
N SER A 162 22.27 -4.09 24.93
CA SER A 162 21.11 -3.28 24.57
C SER A 162 21.50 -1.81 24.44
N HIS A 163 20.87 -1.10 23.52
CA HIS A 163 21.07 0.33 23.34
C HIS A 163 19.73 1.03 23.14
N TRP A 164 19.57 2.18 23.78
CA TRP A 164 18.37 3.00 23.68
C TRP A 164 18.54 4.09 22.63
N GLN A 165 17.58 4.19 21.72
CA GLN A 165 17.49 5.29 20.77
C GLN A 165 16.23 6.12 21.02
N PRO A 166 16.36 7.44 21.25
CA PRO A 166 15.20 8.28 21.53
C PRO A 166 14.31 8.45 20.30
N LEU A 167 13.11 8.99 20.51
CA LEU A 167 12.27 9.47 19.41
C LEU A 167 13.06 10.47 18.55
N MET A 168 13.23 10.18 17.26
CA MET A 168 13.94 11.06 16.33
C MET A 168 13.07 12.30 16.05
N LYS A 169 13.53 13.48 16.50
CA LYS A 169 12.80 14.74 16.30
C LYS A 169 13.11 15.33 14.91
N GLN A 170 12.46 16.45 14.59
CA GLN A 170 12.67 17.11 13.29
C GLN A 170 14.06 17.74 13.17
N THR A 171 14.67 18.16 14.28
CA THR A 171 16.02 18.73 14.31
C THR A 171 17.07 17.78 13.73
N GLU A 172 16.93 16.48 13.97
CA GLU A 172 17.79 15.41 13.51
C GLU A 172 17.54 15.05 12.03
N ARG A 173 16.40 15.49 11.46
CA ARG A 173 16.02 15.24 10.06
C ARG A 173 16.35 16.41 9.14
N THR A 174 16.84 17.51 9.67
CA THR A 174 17.08 18.76 8.94
C THR A 174 17.96 18.53 7.73
N ILE A 175 17.50 18.99 6.56
CA ILE A 175 18.30 19.01 5.33
C ILE A 175 19.00 20.37 5.25
N ASP A 176 20.31 20.35 5.12
CA ASP A 176 21.09 21.54 4.76
C ASP A 176 21.36 21.51 3.26
N TRP A 177 20.54 22.20 2.48
CA TRP A 177 20.67 22.20 1.02
C TRP A 177 21.98 22.82 0.51
N GLN A 178 22.73 23.54 1.34
CA GLN A 178 24.04 24.10 0.97
C GLN A 178 25.19 23.13 1.23
N LEU A 179 24.96 22.03 1.95
CA LEU A 179 26.00 21.06 2.36
C LEU A 179 25.66 19.61 2.00
N ASP A 180 24.38 19.24 2.04
CA ASP A 180 23.93 17.87 1.82
C ASP A 180 23.89 17.52 0.32
N ASP A 181 24.53 16.40 0.00
CA ASP A 181 24.48 15.76 -1.32
C ASP A 181 23.16 15.00 -1.55
N ILE A 182 22.92 14.58 -2.80
CA ILE A 182 21.74 13.77 -3.18
C ILE A 182 21.57 12.58 -2.21
N ALA A 183 22.65 11.86 -1.91
CA ALA A 183 22.59 10.65 -1.08
C ALA A 183 22.12 10.95 0.34
N THR A 184 22.58 12.05 0.94
CA THR A 184 22.20 12.48 2.28
C THR A 184 20.77 12.99 2.32
N VAL A 185 20.36 13.80 1.34
CA VAL A 185 18.97 14.27 1.20
C VAL A 185 18.01 13.08 1.09
N LEU A 186 18.31 12.12 0.21
CA LEU A 186 17.49 10.92 0.04
C LEU A 186 17.42 10.10 1.31
N ARG A 187 18.52 9.92 2.04
CA ARG A 187 18.55 9.17 3.28
C ARG A 187 17.65 9.78 4.35
N LYS A 188 17.73 11.10 4.55
CA LYS A 188 16.87 11.87 5.48
C LYS A 188 15.39 11.76 5.11
N ILE A 189 15.04 11.96 3.83
CA ILE A 189 13.66 11.87 3.38
C ILE A 189 13.15 10.43 3.47
N ASN A 190 13.93 9.44 3.05
CA ASN A 190 13.58 8.02 3.12
C ASN A 190 13.30 7.57 4.56
N ALA A 191 14.12 7.97 5.53
CA ALA A 191 13.91 7.67 6.95
C ALA A 191 12.61 8.26 7.51
N ALA A 192 12.10 9.34 6.90
CA ALA A 192 10.86 10.02 7.31
C ALA A 192 9.66 9.72 6.40
N ASP A 193 9.83 8.98 5.30
CA ASP A 193 8.78 8.73 4.31
C ASP A 193 7.69 7.78 4.87
N GLY A 194 6.45 8.09 4.54
CA GLY A 194 5.25 7.57 5.18
C GLY A 194 4.77 8.53 6.26
N LEU A 195 5.57 8.68 7.32
CA LEU A 195 5.40 9.54 8.50
C LEU A 195 6.77 9.69 9.20
N PRO A 196 7.17 10.86 9.74
CA PRO A 196 6.41 12.12 9.78
C PRO A 196 6.62 13.05 8.56
N GLY A 197 7.55 12.71 7.66
CA GLY A 197 8.12 13.62 6.65
C GLY A 197 9.23 14.50 7.24
N VAL A 198 10.03 15.11 6.37
CA VAL A 198 11.10 16.05 6.77
C VAL A 198 10.60 17.47 6.70
N ALA A 199 10.63 18.21 7.81
CA ALA A 199 10.24 19.62 7.84
C ALA A 199 11.23 20.47 7.02
N ASP A 200 10.70 21.30 6.12
CA ASP A 200 11.47 22.16 5.22
C ASP A 200 10.58 23.32 4.71
N ALA A 201 11.07 24.11 3.75
CA ALA A 201 10.30 25.09 3.00
C ALA A 201 10.55 24.98 1.49
N LEU A 202 9.48 25.03 0.70
CA LEU A 202 9.54 25.19 -0.76
C LEU A 202 8.94 26.55 -1.11
N PHE A 203 9.59 27.32 -1.99
CA PHE A 203 9.17 28.70 -2.30
C PHE A 203 9.00 29.60 -1.05
N GLY A 204 9.82 29.36 -0.02
CA GLY A 204 9.71 30.06 1.27
C GLY A 204 8.52 29.64 2.14
N GLN A 205 7.71 28.68 1.72
CA GLN A 205 6.52 28.21 2.42
C GLN A 205 6.81 26.91 3.17
N PRO A 206 6.49 26.82 4.48
CA PRO A 206 6.77 25.62 5.27
C PRO A 206 5.99 24.40 4.77
N CYS A 207 6.63 23.24 4.77
CA CYS A 207 6.02 21.96 4.44
C CYS A 207 6.83 20.79 5.03
N HIS A 208 6.28 19.58 4.91
CA HIS A 208 7.03 18.34 5.11
C HIS A 208 7.24 17.64 3.77
N LEU A 209 8.45 17.18 3.49
CA LEU A 209 8.85 16.51 2.25
C LEU A 209 8.68 14.99 2.36
N PHE A 210 8.27 14.37 1.25
CA PHE A 210 8.10 12.93 1.07
C PHE A 210 8.46 12.54 -0.37
N ASP A 211 8.57 11.24 -0.61
CA ASP A 211 8.53 10.66 -1.95
C ASP A 211 9.68 11.15 -2.83
N ALA A 212 10.90 11.06 -2.28
CA ALA A 212 12.09 11.58 -2.94
C ALA A 212 12.63 10.63 -4.02
N GLY A 213 13.17 11.20 -5.10
CA GLY A 213 13.80 10.48 -6.21
C GLY A 213 15.06 11.19 -6.72
N VAL A 214 16.01 10.42 -7.25
CA VAL A 214 17.26 10.95 -7.82
C VAL A 214 16.98 11.66 -9.14
N GLU A 215 17.70 12.76 -9.41
CA GLU A 215 17.84 13.35 -10.75
C GLU A 215 19.31 13.32 -11.21
N ALA A 216 19.58 12.57 -12.27
CA ALA A 216 20.95 12.36 -12.75
C ALA A 216 21.51 13.56 -13.53
N THR A 217 20.68 14.33 -14.22
CA THR A 217 21.13 15.28 -15.26
C THR A 217 20.92 16.74 -14.91
N LEU A 218 19.73 17.10 -14.42
CA LEU A 218 19.41 18.49 -14.16
C LEU A 218 20.15 18.99 -12.91
N ARG A 219 20.60 20.24 -12.98
CA ARG A 219 21.39 20.93 -11.95
C ARG A 219 20.89 22.36 -11.81
N GLY A 220 21.18 22.99 -10.68
CA GLY A 220 20.90 24.39 -10.42
C GLY A 220 21.51 24.84 -9.11
N THR A 221 21.06 25.98 -8.59
CA THR A 221 21.59 26.52 -7.33
C THR A 221 21.11 25.66 -6.15
N PRO A 222 21.98 25.18 -5.26
CA PRO A 222 21.56 24.32 -4.15
C PRO A 222 20.42 24.97 -3.33
N GLY A 223 19.36 24.20 -3.09
CA GLY A 223 18.14 24.64 -2.41
C GLY A 223 17.04 25.22 -3.31
N GLU A 224 17.34 25.55 -4.57
CA GLU A 224 16.38 26.10 -5.53
C GLU A 224 15.45 25.02 -6.10
N VAL A 225 14.17 25.36 -6.30
CA VAL A 225 13.23 24.53 -7.07
C VAL A 225 13.38 24.88 -8.55
N ILE A 226 13.92 23.95 -9.33
CA ILE A 226 14.42 24.22 -10.69
C ILE A 226 13.54 23.65 -11.80
N ALA A 227 12.69 22.67 -11.50
CA ALA A 227 11.78 22.08 -12.47
C ALA A 227 10.55 21.44 -11.80
N GLN A 228 9.56 21.14 -12.63
CA GLN A 228 8.40 20.33 -12.28
C GLN A 228 8.16 19.27 -13.34
N ARG A 229 7.60 18.14 -12.91
CA ARG A 229 7.18 17.05 -13.78
C ARG A 229 6.01 16.35 -13.13
N GLU A 230 4.85 16.44 -13.78
CA GLU A 230 3.67 15.67 -13.41
C GLU A 230 3.24 15.98 -11.96
N THR A 231 3.49 15.06 -11.01
CA THR A 231 3.17 15.25 -9.59
C THR A 231 4.31 15.85 -8.76
N ALA A 232 5.52 15.93 -9.31
CA ALA A 232 6.76 16.17 -8.55
C ALA A 232 7.44 17.52 -8.86
N LEU A 233 8.15 18.04 -7.86
CA LEU A 233 9.02 19.21 -7.97
C LEU A 233 10.48 18.80 -7.83
N LEU A 234 11.37 19.40 -8.61
CA LEU A 234 12.80 19.13 -8.57
C LEU A 234 13.52 20.21 -7.78
N ARG A 235 14.29 19.81 -6.76
CA ARG A 235 15.09 20.73 -5.95
C ARG A 235 16.58 20.41 -6.05
N ALA A 236 17.39 21.43 -6.32
CA ALA A 236 18.83 21.27 -6.46
C ALA A 236 19.53 21.05 -5.11
N THR A 237 20.63 20.31 -5.17
CA THR A 237 21.54 19.94 -4.06
C THR A 237 22.97 20.33 -4.45
N VAL A 238 23.96 20.13 -3.58
CA VAL A 238 25.35 20.53 -3.86
C VAL A 238 26.00 19.78 -5.04
N ASP A 239 25.58 18.54 -5.31
CA ASP A 239 26.14 17.66 -6.34
C ASP A 239 25.14 17.30 -7.45
N GLY A 240 23.92 17.83 -7.38
CA GLY A 240 22.80 17.23 -8.09
C GLY A 240 21.44 17.89 -7.89
N ALA A 241 20.40 17.09 -8.03
CA ALA A 241 19.04 17.47 -7.66
C ALA A 241 18.22 16.25 -7.22
N VAL A 242 17.18 16.51 -6.43
CA VAL A 242 16.26 15.50 -5.89
C VAL A 242 14.82 15.90 -6.24
N TRP A 243 14.10 14.97 -6.84
CA TRP A 243 12.66 15.08 -7.06
C TRP A 243 11.92 14.87 -5.74
N ILE A 244 10.88 15.65 -5.49
CA ILE A 244 9.98 15.56 -4.36
C ILE A 244 8.58 15.32 -4.91
N GLY A 245 8.08 14.08 -4.78
CA GLY A 245 6.78 13.69 -5.31
C GLY A 245 5.59 14.20 -4.48
N HIS A 246 5.76 14.29 -3.15
CA HIS A 246 4.67 14.61 -2.23
C HIS A 246 5.12 15.52 -1.10
N VAL A 247 4.20 16.38 -0.65
CA VAL A 247 4.42 17.30 0.47
C VAL A 247 3.20 17.39 1.38
N ARG A 248 3.38 17.90 2.59
CA ARG A 248 2.29 18.30 3.48
C ARG A 248 2.55 19.71 4.04
N ARG A 249 1.74 20.68 3.65
CA ARG A 249 1.74 22.04 4.24
C ARG A 249 1.12 22.03 5.65
N PRO A 250 1.46 22.98 6.54
CA PRO A 250 0.80 23.14 7.83
C PRO A 250 -0.72 23.22 7.70
N GLY A 251 -1.45 22.54 8.59
CA GLY A 251 -2.92 22.49 8.56
C GLY A 251 -3.53 21.75 7.37
N SER A 252 -2.70 21.15 6.50
CA SER A 252 -3.13 20.45 5.30
C SER A 252 -2.82 18.95 5.39
N ILE A 253 -3.16 18.25 4.32
CA ILE A 253 -3.00 16.81 4.12
C ILE A 253 -1.83 16.56 3.17
N LYS A 254 -1.35 15.33 3.10
CA LYS A 254 -0.27 14.97 2.19
C LYS A 254 -0.79 14.93 0.75
N LEU A 255 -0.18 15.70 -0.16
CA LEU A 255 -0.61 15.88 -1.55
C LEU A 255 0.58 15.78 -2.52
N PRO A 256 0.33 15.51 -3.81
CA PRO A 256 1.31 15.74 -4.86
C PRO A 256 1.95 17.13 -4.73
N ALA A 257 3.27 17.20 -4.88
CA ALA A 257 4.01 18.45 -4.66
C ALA A 257 3.54 19.56 -5.60
N THR A 258 3.26 19.23 -6.86
CA THR A 258 2.74 20.18 -7.85
C THR A 258 1.31 20.66 -7.51
N LEU A 259 0.48 19.82 -6.90
CA LEU A 259 -0.86 20.23 -6.47
C LEU A 259 -0.80 21.14 -5.24
N ALA A 260 0.04 20.82 -4.27
CA ALA A 260 0.16 21.58 -3.01
C ALA A 260 0.74 23.00 -3.19
N PHE A 261 1.50 23.20 -4.27
CA PHE A 261 2.17 24.45 -4.63
C PHE A 261 1.70 25.02 -5.97
N ALA A 262 0.53 24.62 -6.46
CA ALA A 262 0.03 25.03 -7.78
C ALA A 262 0.10 26.56 -8.04
N PRO A 263 -0.24 27.45 -7.08
CA PRO A 263 -0.08 28.90 -7.27
C PRO A 263 1.38 29.35 -7.52
N GLU A 264 2.34 28.67 -6.90
CA GLU A 264 3.76 29.00 -6.93
C GLU A 264 4.48 28.47 -8.20
N LEU A 265 3.85 27.62 -9.02
CA LEU A 265 4.51 26.95 -10.16
C LEU A 265 4.63 27.79 -11.43
N THR A 266 4.04 28.99 -11.49
CA THR A 266 3.95 29.78 -12.74
C THR A 266 5.30 30.03 -13.41
N ALA A 267 6.37 30.20 -12.61
CA ALA A 267 7.74 30.41 -13.11
C ALA A 267 8.60 29.12 -13.14
N THR A 268 8.07 27.99 -12.67
CA THR A 268 8.82 26.73 -12.58
C THR A 268 8.80 25.99 -13.92
N ALA A 269 9.97 25.71 -14.48
CA ALA A 269 10.09 25.06 -15.79
C ALA A 269 9.49 23.63 -15.80
N GLN A 270 8.71 23.30 -16.83
CA GLN A 270 8.27 21.93 -17.09
C GLN A 270 9.43 21.11 -17.66
N SER A 271 9.63 19.89 -17.13
CA SER A 271 10.59 18.92 -17.65
C SER A 271 9.86 17.66 -18.10
N PRO A 272 9.11 17.68 -19.22
CA PRO A 272 8.40 16.49 -19.70
C PRO A 272 9.37 15.42 -20.22
N LEU A 273 8.95 14.16 -20.17
CA LEU A 273 9.65 13.04 -20.81
C LEU A 273 9.05 12.73 -22.18
N PRO A 274 9.86 12.28 -23.16
CA PRO A 274 9.36 11.94 -24.49
C PRO A 274 8.62 10.60 -24.48
N GLY A 275 7.30 10.64 -24.60
CA GLY A 275 6.46 9.44 -24.64
C GLY A 275 6.45 8.68 -23.31
N TRP A 276 6.24 7.36 -23.39
CA TRP A 276 6.07 6.51 -22.21
C TRP A 276 7.25 5.59 -21.94
N TRP A 277 8.32 5.65 -22.73
CA TRP A 277 9.47 4.76 -22.58
C TRP A 277 10.15 4.91 -21.23
N ARG A 278 10.59 3.81 -20.63
CA ARG A 278 11.46 3.84 -19.46
C ARG A 278 12.73 4.60 -19.76
N VAL A 279 12.97 5.66 -19.01
CA VAL A 279 14.24 6.38 -19.03
C VAL A 279 15.30 5.54 -18.31
N GLN A 280 16.44 5.33 -18.98
CA GLN A 280 17.53 4.48 -18.48
C GLN A 280 18.43 5.18 -17.44
N ILE A 281 18.36 6.51 -17.38
CA ILE A 281 19.07 7.32 -16.39
C ILE A 281 18.12 7.67 -15.23
N PRO A 282 18.61 7.72 -13.98
CA PRO A 282 17.78 8.05 -12.82
C PRO A 282 17.09 9.41 -12.97
N THR A 283 15.76 9.39 -12.92
CA THR A 283 14.91 10.58 -12.97
C THR A 283 13.50 10.23 -12.44
N TRP A 284 12.64 11.23 -12.21
CA TRP A 284 11.27 10.99 -11.79
C TRP A 284 10.39 10.51 -12.95
N GLN A 285 9.91 9.28 -12.88
CA GLN A 285 9.00 8.73 -13.86
C GLN A 285 8.01 7.79 -13.18
N ASP A 286 6.78 8.26 -13.00
CA ASP A 286 5.71 7.50 -12.36
C ASP A 286 5.02 6.52 -13.32
N ILE A 287 5.06 6.77 -14.64
CA ILE A 287 4.56 5.85 -15.67
C ILE A 287 5.67 5.57 -16.69
N ALA A 288 5.94 4.30 -16.95
CA ALA A 288 7.01 3.86 -17.83
C ALA A 288 6.67 2.57 -18.56
N TYR A 289 7.24 2.41 -19.75
CA TYR A 289 7.01 1.28 -20.63
C TYR A 289 8.32 0.68 -21.15
N GLU A 290 8.38 -0.65 -21.18
CA GLU A 290 9.51 -1.45 -21.63
C GLU A 290 9.01 -2.59 -22.51
N GLU A 291 9.83 -3.08 -23.46
CA GLU A 291 9.51 -4.22 -24.31
C GLU A 291 10.61 -5.28 -24.21
N ALA A 292 10.23 -6.55 -24.08
CA ALA A 292 11.13 -7.69 -24.21
C ALA A 292 10.35 -8.93 -24.67
N ASP A 293 10.92 -9.77 -25.53
CA ASP A 293 10.31 -11.04 -25.97
C ASP A 293 8.87 -10.93 -26.50
N GLN A 294 8.54 -9.86 -27.24
CA GLN A 294 7.17 -9.54 -27.68
C GLN A 294 6.17 -9.29 -26.54
N VAL A 295 6.65 -8.98 -25.35
CA VAL A 295 5.87 -8.54 -24.19
C VAL A 295 6.11 -7.06 -23.98
N GLY A 296 5.03 -6.29 -23.82
CA GLY A 296 5.07 -4.93 -23.32
C GLY A 296 4.86 -4.92 -21.80
N TYR A 297 5.67 -4.16 -21.07
CA TYR A 297 5.56 -3.98 -19.63
C TYR A 297 5.22 -2.52 -19.34
N LEU A 298 3.99 -2.26 -18.89
CA LEU A 298 3.53 -0.93 -18.49
C LEU A 298 3.55 -0.81 -16.96
N HIS A 299 4.47 0.01 -16.47
CA HIS A 299 4.65 0.30 -15.06
C HIS A 299 3.97 1.60 -14.68
N PHE A 300 3.38 1.63 -13.49
CA PHE A 300 2.82 2.82 -12.89
C PHE A 300 3.05 2.81 -11.37
N GLU A 301 3.96 3.65 -10.89
CA GLU A 301 4.34 3.72 -9.48
C GLU A 301 3.73 4.97 -8.84
N PHE A 302 2.41 4.92 -8.64
CA PHE A 302 1.71 5.98 -7.93
C PHE A 302 1.90 5.84 -6.42
N TYR A 303 2.27 6.94 -5.77
CA TYR A 303 2.57 6.96 -4.35
C TYR A 303 1.39 6.47 -3.49
N ASN A 304 1.65 5.52 -2.59
CA ASN A 304 0.64 4.76 -1.83
C ASN A 304 -0.42 4.04 -2.69
N GLY A 305 -0.17 3.82 -3.99
CA GLY A 305 -1.13 3.20 -4.92
C GLY A 305 -2.39 4.04 -5.17
N ALA A 306 -2.43 5.30 -4.74
CA ALA A 306 -3.60 6.17 -4.89
C ALA A 306 -3.61 6.79 -6.29
N MET A 307 -4.72 6.67 -7.01
CA MET A 307 -4.85 7.05 -8.42
C MET A 307 -5.74 8.29 -8.55
N SER A 308 -5.14 9.47 -8.71
CA SER A 308 -5.91 10.70 -8.93
C SER A 308 -6.55 10.70 -10.31
N THR A 309 -7.52 11.59 -10.55
CA THR A 309 -8.14 11.76 -11.87
C THR A 309 -7.09 11.90 -12.98
N GLY A 310 -6.14 12.83 -12.84
CA GLY A 310 -5.08 13.03 -13.83
C GLY A 310 -4.12 11.84 -13.99
N GLN A 311 -3.83 11.10 -12.92
CA GLN A 311 -3.04 9.87 -13.01
C GLN A 311 -3.78 8.74 -13.74
N CYS A 312 -5.08 8.58 -13.51
CA CYS A 312 -5.91 7.63 -14.27
C CYS A 312 -5.94 7.99 -15.75
N GLU A 313 -6.10 9.27 -16.10
CA GLU A 313 -6.11 9.75 -17.49
C GLU A 313 -4.75 9.55 -18.19
N ARG A 314 -3.64 9.85 -17.51
CA ARG A 314 -2.29 9.60 -18.01
C ARG A 314 -2.03 8.11 -18.20
N LEU A 315 -2.42 7.27 -17.25
CA LEU A 315 -2.26 5.82 -17.37
C LEU A 315 -3.13 5.23 -18.48
N ARG A 316 -4.35 5.75 -18.68
CA ARG A 316 -5.21 5.36 -19.81
C ARG A 316 -4.55 5.72 -21.13
N SER A 317 -3.96 6.92 -21.23
CA SER A 317 -3.23 7.36 -22.42
C SER A 317 -1.99 6.49 -22.69
N ALA A 318 -1.25 6.12 -21.65
CA ALA A 318 -0.11 5.21 -21.75
C ALA A 318 -0.54 3.79 -22.16
N LEU A 319 -1.66 3.29 -21.63
CA LEU A 319 -2.24 2.00 -22.01
C LEU A 319 -2.69 1.99 -23.47
N ALA A 320 -3.43 3.02 -23.91
CA ALA A 320 -3.85 3.17 -25.30
C ALA A 320 -2.66 3.21 -26.27
N TRP A 321 -1.57 3.89 -25.89
CA TRP A 321 -0.32 3.90 -26.65
C TRP A 321 0.37 2.52 -26.62
N ALA A 322 0.44 1.85 -25.48
CA ALA A 322 1.05 0.53 -25.33
C ALA A 322 0.33 -0.55 -26.16
N LYS A 323 -1.00 -0.44 -26.32
CA LYS A 323 -1.82 -1.32 -27.17
C LYS A 323 -1.49 -1.21 -28.67
N GLN A 324 -0.86 -0.10 -29.10
CA GLN A 324 -0.43 0.11 -30.48
C GLN A 324 0.96 -0.49 -30.76
N ARG A 325 1.66 -0.97 -29.74
CA ARG A 325 3.00 -1.54 -29.86
C ARG A 325 2.93 -2.96 -30.45
N PRO A 326 3.95 -3.40 -31.20
CA PRO A 326 3.97 -4.72 -31.84
C PRO A 326 4.31 -5.85 -30.85
N THR A 327 3.62 -5.87 -29.70
CA THR A 327 3.75 -6.88 -28.64
C THR A 327 2.48 -7.72 -28.60
N ARG A 328 2.60 -8.99 -28.19
CA ARG A 328 1.48 -9.97 -28.15
C ARG A 328 0.88 -10.12 -26.74
N VAL A 329 1.64 -9.74 -25.72
CA VAL A 329 1.23 -9.73 -24.31
C VAL A 329 1.52 -8.36 -23.73
N LEU A 330 0.61 -7.81 -22.94
CA LEU A 330 0.77 -6.53 -22.25
C LEU A 330 0.60 -6.73 -20.74
N VAL A 331 1.66 -6.46 -19.98
CA VAL A 331 1.69 -6.64 -18.53
C VAL A 331 1.62 -5.29 -17.82
N LEU A 332 0.61 -5.10 -16.99
CA LEU A 332 0.44 -3.97 -16.08
C LEU A 332 1.14 -4.29 -14.76
N MET A 333 2.29 -3.67 -14.54
CA MET A 333 3.21 -4.00 -13.44
C MET A 333 2.89 -3.29 -12.12
N GLY A 334 2.15 -2.18 -12.15
CA GLY A 334 1.91 -1.32 -10.99
C GLY A 334 3.21 -0.86 -10.31
N GLY A 335 3.12 -0.50 -9.03
CA GLY A 335 4.25 -0.16 -8.17
C GLY A 335 4.72 -1.34 -7.31
N GLN A 336 5.95 -1.24 -6.79
CA GLN A 336 6.54 -2.28 -5.94
C GLN A 336 5.83 -2.44 -4.58
N ASP A 337 5.40 -1.33 -3.96
CA ASP A 337 4.73 -1.35 -2.66
C ASP A 337 3.23 -1.59 -2.80
N PHE A 338 2.64 -1.05 -3.86
CA PHE A 338 1.23 -1.14 -4.17
C PHE A 338 1.05 -1.28 -5.67
N TRP A 339 0.18 -2.19 -6.08
CA TRP A 339 -0.28 -2.20 -7.46
C TRP A 339 -1.33 -1.10 -7.67
N SER A 340 -2.39 -1.07 -6.86
CA SER A 340 -3.35 0.04 -6.79
C SER A 340 -4.24 -0.03 -5.55
N ASN A 341 -4.58 1.11 -4.97
CA ASN A 341 -5.58 1.25 -3.90
C ASN A 341 -6.85 1.99 -4.37
N GLY A 342 -6.99 2.23 -5.68
CA GLY A 342 -8.10 2.94 -6.29
C GLY A 342 -7.99 4.47 -6.20
N ILE A 343 -9.15 5.13 -6.15
CA ILE A 343 -9.26 6.60 -6.21
C ILE A 343 -8.42 7.33 -5.16
N HIS A 344 -7.95 8.54 -5.48
CA HIS A 344 -7.02 9.27 -4.64
C HIS A 344 -7.71 10.14 -3.59
N LEU A 345 -8.06 9.51 -2.46
CA LEU A 345 -8.81 10.14 -1.38
C LEU A 345 -8.24 11.46 -0.86
N ASN A 346 -6.90 11.63 -0.85
CA ASN A 346 -6.31 12.91 -0.45
C ASN A 346 -6.53 14.02 -1.48
N VAL A 347 -6.46 13.74 -2.78
CA VAL A 347 -6.73 14.74 -3.83
C VAL A 347 -8.22 15.10 -3.84
N ILE A 348 -9.08 14.09 -3.65
CA ILE A 348 -10.51 14.26 -3.45
C ILE A 348 -10.81 15.17 -2.26
N GLU A 349 -10.18 14.92 -1.10
CA GLU A 349 -10.41 15.75 0.09
C GLU A 349 -9.86 17.16 -0.12
N ALA A 350 -8.70 17.32 -0.75
CA ALA A 350 -8.12 18.62 -1.05
C ALA A 350 -9.02 19.50 -1.92
N ALA A 351 -9.78 18.91 -2.85
CA ALA A 351 -10.74 19.66 -3.66
C ALA A 351 -11.76 20.44 -2.82
N SER A 352 -12.14 19.91 -1.64
CA SER A 352 -13.03 20.61 -0.71
C SER A 352 -12.34 21.72 0.10
N LEU A 353 -11.02 21.65 0.25
CA LEU A 353 -10.22 22.64 0.99
C LEU A 353 -9.95 23.91 0.16
N THR A 354 -10.03 23.81 -1.17
CA THR A 354 -9.75 24.91 -2.10
C THR A 354 -11.02 25.49 -2.74
N GLY A 355 -12.15 25.39 -2.05
CA GLY A 355 -13.45 25.94 -2.51
C GLY A 355 -14.18 25.11 -3.56
N GLY A 356 -13.69 23.91 -3.89
CA GLY A 356 -14.37 22.94 -4.75
C GLY A 356 -15.20 21.92 -3.95
N SER A 357 -15.55 20.81 -4.61
CA SER A 357 -16.38 19.74 -4.04
C SER A 357 -15.64 18.41 -4.07
N ALA A 358 -15.54 17.76 -2.90
CA ALA A 358 -15.03 16.40 -2.80
C ALA A 358 -15.95 15.40 -3.51
N ALA A 359 -17.27 15.65 -3.59
CA ALA A 359 -18.18 14.80 -4.36
C ALA A 359 -17.85 14.87 -5.85
N ASP A 360 -17.59 16.07 -6.39
CA ASP A 360 -17.27 16.27 -7.80
C ASP A 360 -15.91 15.69 -8.18
N GLU A 361 -14.89 15.85 -7.33
CA GLU A 361 -13.60 15.17 -7.56
C GLU A 361 -13.75 13.65 -7.42
N SER A 362 -14.57 13.14 -6.50
CA SER A 362 -14.85 11.69 -6.42
C SER A 362 -15.51 11.18 -7.71
N TRP A 363 -16.48 11.92 -8.23
CA TRP A 363 -17.18 11.59 -9.48
C TRP A 363 -16.25 11.63 -10.69
N ARG A 364 -15.38 12.63 -10.81
CA ARG A 364 -14.36 12.70 -11.86
C ARG A 364 -13.37 11.54 -11.74
N ASN A 365 -12.89 11.27 -10.53
CA ASN A 365 -11.88 10.23 -10.33
C ASN A 365 -12.41 8.83 -10.62
N ILE A 366 -13.64 8.50 -10.21
CA ILE A 366 -14.22 7.18 -10.51
C ILE A 366 -14.49 7.01 -12.01
N ASN A 367 -14.91 8.08 -12.72
CA ASN A 367 -15.08 8.03 -14.16
C ASN A 367 -13.75 7.81 -14.89
N ALA A 368 -12.70 8.52 -14.50
CA ALA A 368 -11.37 8.32 -15.07
C ALA A 368 -10.83 6.90 -14.81
N MET A 369 -11.09 6.34 -13.63
CA MET A 369 -10.72 4.97 -13.30
C MET A 369 -11.53 3.94 -14.12
N ASN A 370 -12.82 4.20 -14.33
CA ASN A 370 -13.65 3.40 -15.23
C ASN A 370 -13.21 3.48 -16.69
N ASP A 371 -12.80 4.65 -17.17
CA ASP A 371 -12.27 4.80 -18.53
C ASP A 371 -10.98 4.00 -18.72
N LEU A 372 -10.12 3.98 -17.70
CA LEU A 372 -8.93 3.12 -17.68
C LEU A 372 -9.30 1.63 -17.67
N ALA A 373 -10.24 1.20 -16.83
CA ALA A 373 -10.70 -0.18 -16.80
C ALA A 373 -11.32 -0.62 -18.13
N LEU A 374 -12.10 0.26 -18.77
CA LEU A 374 -12.69 0.02 -20.09
C LEU A 374 -11.60 -0.16 -21.15
N GLU A 375 -10.61 0.74 -21.18
CA GLU A 375 -9.48 0.67 -22.12
C GLU A 375 -8.73 -0.66 -22.00
N LEU A 376 -8.62 -1.20 -20.79
CA LEU A 376 -8.00 -2.49 -20.51
C LEU A 376 -8.87 -3.67 -20.99
N ILE A 377 -10.16 -3.67 -20.64
CA ILE A 377 -11.13 -4.72 -21.03
C ILE A 377 -11.23 -4.85 -22.56
N THR A 378 -11.20 -3.73 -23.27
CA THR A 378 -11.35 -3.67 -24.74
C THR A 378 -10.02 -3.82 -25.48
N THR A 379 -9.05 -4.52 -24.89
CA THR A 379 -7.80 -4.88 -25.58
C THR A 379 -8.01 -6.12 -26.45
N GLU A 380 -7.98 -5.96 -27.77
CA GLU A 380 -8.37 -7.02 -28.72
C GLU A 380 -7.18 -7.77 -29.36
N HIS A 381 -5.97 -7.21 -29.31
CA HIS A 381 -4.82 -7.75 -30.05
C HIS A 381 -3.74 -8.35 -29.14
N GLN A 382 -3.93 -8.25 -27.83
CA GLN A 382 -2.98 -8.69 -26.83
C GLN A 382 -3.72 -9.44 -25.72
N ILE A 383 -3.04 -10.40 -25.10
CA ILE A 383 -3.45 -10.88 -23.77
C ILE A 383 -2.90 -9.90 -22.73
N THR A 384 -3.77 -9.40 -21.86
CA THR A 384 -3.43 -8.46 -20.80
C THR A 384 -3.24 -9.15 -19.46
N VAL A 385 -2.20 -8.76 -18.73
CA VAL A 385 -1.88 -9.35 -17.42
C VAL A 385 -1.75 -8.24 -16.38
N ALA A 386 -2.45 -8.33 -15.26
CA ALA A 386 -2.15 -7.54 -14.07
C ALA A 386 -1.14 -8.31 -13.20
N ALA A 387 0.10 -7.84 -13.17
CA ALA A 387 1.16 -8.38 -12.33
C ALA A 387 1.15 -7.67 -10.97
N VAL A 388 0.40 -8.21 -10.02
CA VAL A 388 0.17 -7.63 -8.70
C VAL A 388 1.34 -7.98 -7.77
N GLY A 389 2.40 -7.17 -7.80
CA GLY A 389 3.58 -7.33 -6.95
C GLY A 389 3.48 -6.68 -5.56
N GLY A 390 2.62 -5.68 -5.42
CA GLY A 390 2.36 -4.93 -4.20
C GLY A 390 0.92 -5.06 -3.71
N ASN A 391 0.65 -4.61 -2.48
CA ASN A 391 -0.69 -4.68 -1.90
C ASN A 391 -1.70 -3.93 -2.78
N THR A 392 -2.93 -4.43 -2.80
CA THR A 392 -3.99 -3.88 -3.66
C THR A 392 -5.28 -3.78 -2.88
N GLY A 393 -6.02 -2.69 -3.03
CA GLY A 393 -7.23 -2.44 -2.26
C GLY A 393 -8.33 -1.76 -3.06
N ALA A 394 -9.57 -1.94 -2.60
CA ALA A 394 -10.77 -1.30 -3.14
C ALA A 394 -10.82 -1.40 -4.69
N GLY A 395 -11.03 -0.27 -5.38
CA GLY A 395 -11.07 -0.18 -6.84
C GLY A 395 -9.84 -0.77 -7.53
N GLY A 396 -8.67 -0.75 -6.90
CA GLY A 396 -7.47 -1.36 -7.45
C GLY A 396 -7.61 -2.87 -7.66
N CYS A 397 -8.31 -3.57 -6.76
CA CYS A 397 -8.53 -5.01 -6.92
C CYS A 397 -9.39 -5.32 -8.16
N PHE A 398 -10.37 -4.47 -8.45
CA PHE A 398 -11.29 -4.66 -9.58
C PHE A 398 -10.70 -4.15 -10.90
N LEU A 399 -9.88 -3.11 -10.85
CA LEU A 399 -9.05 -2.71 -12.00
C LEU A 399 -8.06 -3.83 -12.38
N ALA A 400 -7.45 -4.54 -11.42
CA ALA A 400 -6.63 -5.70 -11.75
C ALA A 400 -7.45 -6.77 -12.48
N ARG A 401 -8.69 -6.99 -12.04
CA ARG A 401 -9.61 -7.96 -12.65
C ARG A 401 -10.12 -7.57 -14.03
N ALA A 402 -9.97 -6.33 -14.46
CA ALA A 402 -10.23 -5.90 -15.83
C ALA A 402 -9.21 -6.48 -16.84
N ALA A 403 -8.04 -6.97 -16.38
CA ALA A 403 -7.10 -7.71 -17.21
C ALA A 403 -7.57 -9.16 -17.48
N ASP A 404 -7.02 -9.78 -18.53
CA ASP A 404 -7.30 -11.20 -18.84
C ASP A 404 -6.74 -12.12 -17.77
N LEU A 405 -5.53 -11.86 -17.27
CA LEU A 405 -4.91 -12.65 -16.23
C LEU A 405 -4.48 -11.75 -15.08
N VAL A 406 -4.55 -12.29 -13.86
CA VAL A 406 -4.03 -11.65 -12.66
C VAL A 406 -3.03 -12.59 -12.00
N TRP A 407 -1.76 -12.18 -11.97
CA TRP A 407 -0.70 -12.91 -11.25
C TRP A 407 -0.33 -12.10 -10.01
N ALA A 408 -0.53 -12.68 -8.83
CA ALA A 408 -0.22 -12.02 -7.58
C ALA A 408 1.05 -12.61 -6.95
N ARG A 409 1.89 -11.76 -6.35
CA ARG A 409 3.00 -12.21 -5.52
C ARG A 409 2.48 -12.81 -4.23
N GLU A 410 3.06 -13.91 -3.76
CA GLU A 410 2.58 -14.68 -2.59
C GLU A 410 2.36 -13.82 -1.33
N ALA A 411 3.21 -12.80 -1.15
CA ALA A 411 3.19 -11.93 0.03
C ALA A 411 2.12 -10.83 -0.02
N VAL A 412 1.43 -10.65 -1.15
CA VAL A 412 0.44 -9.60 -1.35
C VAL A 412 -0.80 -9.83 -0.51
N MET A 413 -1.26 -8.74 0.10
CA MET A 413 -2.59 -8.64 0.69
C MET A 413 -3.52 -7.87 -0.25
N LEU A 414 -4.65 -8.50 -0.59
CA LEU A 414 -5.73 -7.91 -1.35
C LEU A 414 -6.84 -7.47 -0.39
N ASN A 415 -7.40 -6.28 -0.59
CA ASN A 415 -8.59 -5.81 0.13
C ASN A 415 -9.72 -5.53 -0.88
N PRO A 416 -10.33 -6.58 -1.48
CA PRO A 416 -11.30 -6.46 -2.57
C PRO A 416 -12.69 -6.06 -2.07
N HIS A 417 -12.78 -4.93 -1.36
CA HIS A 417 -14.04 -4.40 -0.85
C HIS A 417 -13.95 -2.88 -0.62
N TYR A 418 -15.11 -2.24 -0.46
CA TYR A 418 -15.21 -0.81 -0.11
C TYR A 418 -15.87 -0.56 1.25
N LYS A 419 -16.08 -1.61 2.06
CA LYS A 419 -16.81 -1.52 3.32
C LYS A 419 -16.23 -0.53 4.33
N ASN A 420 -14.91 -0.36 4.34
CA ASN A 420 -14.23 0.60 5.23
C ASN A 420 -14.26 2.04 4.71
N MET A 421 -14.77 2.26 3.49
CA MET A 421 -14.89 3.58 2.87
C MET A 421 -16.35 3.99 2.74
N GLY A 422 -17.13 3.87 3.82
CA GLY A 422 -18.54 4.23 3.83
C GLY A 422 -19.43 3.35 2.95
N ASN A 423 -19.03 2.08 2.77
CA ASN A 423 -19.77 1.09 1.97
C ASN A 423 -20.06 1.57 0.55
N LEU A 424 -19.06 2.14 -0.14
CA LEU A 424 -19.19 2.40 -1.58
C LEU A 424 -19.63 1.12 -2.30
N TYR A 425 -20.44 1.30 -3.33
CA TYR A 425 -20.85 0.17 -4.18
C TYR A 425 -19.66 -0.41 -4.95
N GLY A 426 -18.74 0.45 -5.39
CA GLY A 426 -17.65 0.11 -6.30
C GLY A 426 -18.06 0.20 -7.76
N SER A 427 -17.09 0.40 -8.66
CA SER A 427 -17.33 0.35 -10.09
C SER A 427 -16.23 -0.48 -10.78
N GLU A 428 -15.41 0.10 -11.65
CA GLU A 428 -14.35 -0.63 -12.36
C GLU A 428 -14.87 -1.87 -13.11
N TYR A 429 -16.16 -1.87 -13.49
CA TYR A 429 -16.86 -2.99 -14.12
C TYR A 429 -16.84 -4.27 -13.26
N TRP A 430 -16.78 -4.16 -11.94
CA TRP A 430 -16.74 -5.33 -11.05
C TRP A 430 -17.97 -6.24 -11.23
N THR A 431 -19.13 -5.66 -11.56
CA THR A 431 -20.38 -6.41 -11.82
C THR A 431 -20.36 -7.22 -13.11
N TYR A 432 -19.42 -6.91 -14.01
CA TYR A 432 -19.12 -7.70 -15.21
C TYR A 432 -17.92 -8.66 -14.96
N SER A 433 -16.82 -8.16 -14.42
CA SER A 433 -15.54 -8.89 -14.36
C SER A 433 -15.51 -9.99 -13.29
N LEU A 434 -16.08 -9.76 -12.10
CA LEU A 434 -16.06 -10.75 -11.02
C LEU A 434 -17.00 -11.94 -11.26
N PRO A 435 -18.29 -11.75 -11.59
CA PRO A 435 -19.21 -12.89 -11.71
C PRO A 435 -18.81 -13.84 -12.85
N ARG A 436 -18.18 -13.32 -13.91
CA ARG A 436 -17.66 -14.13 -15.01
C ARG A 436 -16.56 -15.10 -14.56
N ARG A 437 -15.81 -14.75 -13.50
CA ARG A 437 -14.71 -15.58 -12.97
C ARG A 437 -15.14 -16.49 -11.83
N LEU A 438 -15.93 -15.94 -10.92
CA LEU A 438 -16.23 -16.57 -9.62
C LEU A 438 -17.64 -17.16 -9.53
N GLY A 439 -18.52 -16.78 -10.47
CA GLY A 439 -19.95 -16.89 -10.28
C GLY A 439 -20.52 -15.75 -9.42
N LEU A 440 -21.83 -15.54 -9.52
CA LEU A 440 -22.52 -14.42 -8.89
C LEU A 440 -22.48 -14.47 -7.35
N GLU A 441 -22.60 -15.65 -6.77
CA GLU A 441 -22.63 -15.83 -5.31
C GLU A 441 -21.28 -15.51 -4.67
N ALA A 442 -20.19 -16.08 -5.20
CA ALA A 442 -18.84 -15.80 -4.71
C ALA A 442 -18.44 -14.34 -4.94
N ALA A 443 -18.82 -13.73 -6.09
CA ALA A 443 -18.61 -12.30 -6.33
C ALA A 443 -19.32 -11.44 -5.27
N ARG A 444 -20.57 -11.78 -4.91
CA ARG A 444 -21.29 -11.10 -3.82
C ARG A 444 -20.59 -11.33 -2.48
N ALA A 445 -20.16 -12.54 -2.17
CA ALA A 445 -19.48 -12.84 -0.91
C ALA A 445 -18.22 -11.99 -0.71
N ILE A 446 -17.39 -11.85 -1.76
CA ILE A 446 -16.21 -10.97 -1.76
C ILE A 446 -16.61 -9.53 -1.44
N MET A 447 -17.61 -8.99 -2.13
CA MET A 447 -18.06 -7.60 -1.93
C MET A 447 -18.67 -7.33 -0.56
N HIS A 448 -19.07 -8.37 0.18
CA HIS A 448 -19.58 -8.27 1.56
C HIS A 448 -18.50 -8.46 2.62
N ASN A 449 -17.42 -9.18 2.31
CA ASN A 449 -16.35 -9.49 3.23
C ASN A 449 -15.45 -8.25 3.47
N ARG A 450 -15.03 -8.06 4.72
CA ARG A 450 -14.13 -6.98 5.17
C ARG A 450 -12.72 -7.47 5.51
N GLN A 451 -12.50 -8.77 5.43
CA GLN A 451 -11.22 -9.36 5.75
C GLN A 451 -10.27 -9.24 4.56
N PRO A 452 -8.99 -8.91 4.81
CA PRO A 452 -7.95 -9.01 3.81
C PRO A 452 -7.85 -10.44 3.27
N LEU A 453 -7.51 -10.54 2.00
CA LEU A 453 -7.36 -11.80 1.27
C LEU A 453 -5.88 -11.99 0.92
N MET A 454 -5.28 -13.11 1.34
CA MET A 454 -3.93 -13.47 0.92
C MET A 454 -3.93 -13.95 -0.52
N ALA A 455 -2.82 -13.75 -1.26
CA ALA A 455 -2.68 -14.17 -2.64
C ALA A 455 -3.05 -15.66 -2.87
N GLN A 456 -2.63 -16.55 -1.97
CA GLN A 456 -2.96 -17.98 -2.07
C GLN A 456 -4.46 -18.26 -1.93
N GLN A 457 -5.15 -17.55 -1.04
CA GLN A 457 -6.60 -17.66 -0.88
C GLN A 457 -7.33 -17.08 -2.09
N ALA A 458 -6.80 -15.99 -2.67
CA ALA A 458 -7.32 -15.39 -3.88
C ALA A 458 -7.23 -16.33 -5.08
N LEU A 459 -6.13 -17.09 -5.19
CA LEU A 459 -5.99 -18.15 -6.20
C LEU A 459 -7.01 -19.27 -5.98
N GLN A 460 -7.12 -19.78 -4.74
CA GLN A 460 -8.04 -20.88 -4.41
C GLN A 460 -9.51 -20.56 -4.72
N MET A 461 -9.93 -19.30 -4.55
CA MET A 461 -11.29 -18.89 -4.89
C MET A 461 -11.49 -18.53 -6.37
N GLY A 462 -10.41 -18.42 -7.16
CA GLY A 462 -10.45 -18.01 -8.57
C GLY A 462 -10.45 -16.49 -8.79
N PHE A 463 -10.08 -15.69 -7.77
CA PHE A 463 -9.96 -14.24 -7.91
C PHE A 463 -8.70 -13.88 -8.71
N THR A 464 -7.59 -14.57 -8.44
CA THR A 464 -6.35 -14.48 -9.23
C THR A 464 -6.15 -15.75 -10.05
N ASP A 465 -5.37 -15.63 -11.12
CA ASP A 465 -5.05 -16.73 -12.05
C ASP A 465 -3.76 -17.46 -11.65
N ASP A 466 -2.83 -16.78 -10.95
CA ASP A 466 -1.62 -17.40 -10.40
C ASP A 466 -1.13 -16.70 -9.12
N CYS A 467 -0.35 -17.41 -8.31
CA CYS A 467 0.29 -16.97 -7.08
C CYS A 467 1.80 -17.26 -7.19
N LEU A 468 2.59 -16.24 -7.50
CA LEU A 468 4.02 -16.36 -7.78
C LEU A 468 4.86 -16.08 -6.52
N PRO A 469 5.90 -16.87 -6.23
CA PRO A 469 6.66 -16.75 -4.99
C PRO A 469 7.68 -15.60 -5.01
N GLY A 470 8.27 -15.31 -3.85
CA GLY A 470 9.50 -14.54 -3.74
C GLY A 470 9.33 -13.06 -3.38
N ASP A 471 10.47 -12.38 -3.32
CA ASP A 471 10.55 -10.93 -3.12
C ASP A 471 10.21 -10.17 -4.41
N VAL A 472 10.29 -8.83 -4.38
CA VAL A 472 9.90 -8.00 -5.54
C VAL A 472 10.76 -8.29 -6.78
N PRO A 473 12.10 -8.38 -6.70
CA PRO A 473 12.93 -8.79 -7.84
C PRO A 473 12.60 -10.18 -8.38
N ALA A 474 12.47 -11.20 -7.51
CA ALA A 474 12.15 -12.56 -7.92
C ALA A 474 10.77 -12.63 -8.61
N PHE A 475 9.78 -11.93 -8.06
CA PHE A 475 8.45 -11.82 -8.67
C PHE A 475 8.51 -11.21 -10.08
N ARG A 476 9.28 -10.13 -10.28
CA ARG A 476 9.45 -9.51 -11.61
C ARG A 476 10.10 -10.46 -12.60
N ALA A 477 11.10 -11.23 -12.18
CA ALA A 477 11.74 -12.24 -13.01
C ALA A 477 10.76 -13.35 -13.40
N GLU A 478 9.94 -13.84 -12.47
CA GLU A 478 8.91 -14.84 -12.76
C GLU A 478 7.82 -14.29 -13.69
N VAL A 479 7.35 -13.06 -13.47
CA VAL A 479 6.40 -12.40 -14.38
C VAL A 479 6.96 -12.32 -15.80
N ALA A 480 8.23 -11.91 -15.96
CA ALA A 480 8.88 -11.86 -17.26
C ALA A 480 8.94 -13.25 -17.90
N ARG A 481 9.36 -14.27 -17.14
CA ARG A 481 9.42 -15.66 -17.60
C ARG A 481 8.06 -16.19 -18.06
N TYR A 482 7.01 -15.94 -17.28
CA TYR A 482 5.64 -16.34 -17.60
C TYR A 482 5.10 -15.60 -18.82
N ALA A 483 5.32 -14.29 -18.90
CA ALA A 483 4.86 -13.47 -20.01
C ALA A 483 5.56 -13.83 -21.32
N SER A 484 6.88 -14.05 -21.30
CA SER A 484 7.63 -14.51 -22.49
C SER A 484 7.14 -15.89 -22.94
N LYS A 485 6.87 -16.81 -22.02
CA LYS A 485 6.28 -18.12 -22.34
C LYS A 485 4.89 -17.98 -22.97
N LEU A 486 4.06 -17.10 -22.43
CA LEU A 486 2.72 -16.81 -22.98
C LEU A 486 2.81 -16.19 -24.37
N ALA A 487 3.71 -15.22 -24.57
CA ALA A 487 3.95 -14.57 -25.85
C ALA A 487 4.48 -15.53 -26.92
N ALA A 488 5.22 -16.57 -26.53
CA ALA A 488 5.72 -17.62 -27.40
C ALA A 488 4.74 -18.79 -27.62
N ALA A 489 3.58 -18.80 -26.96
CA ALA A 489 2.64 -19.92 -27.05
C ALA A 489 2.09 -20.07 -28.48
N PRO A 490 2.13 -21.28 -29.08
CA PRO A 490 1.65 -21.51 -30.45
C PRO A 490 0.17 -21.19 -30.64
N ASP A 491 -0.63 -21.35 -29.58
CA ASP A 491 -2.08 -21.15 -29.56
C ASP A 491 -2.49 -19.74 -29.11
N LEU A 492 -1.55 -18.82 -28.82
CA LEU A 492 -1.87 -17.47 -28.32
C LEU A 492 -2.84 -16.71 -29.24
N GLN A 493 -2.71 -16.86 -30.56
CA GLN A 493 -3.63 -16.21 -31.50
C GLN A 493 -5.06 -16.76 -31.38
N ALA A 494 -5.20 -18.07 -31.14
CA ALA A 494 -6.50 -18.70 -30.90
C ALA A 494 -7.08 -18.25 -29.55
N GLN A 495 -6.24 -18.09 -28.51
CA GLN A 495 -6.66 -17.55 -27.22
C GLN A 495 -7.19 -16.11 -27.36
N ILE A 496 -6.50 -15.25 -28.10
CA ILE A 496 -6.95 -13.87 -28.39
C ILE A 496 -8.28 -13.89 -29.15
N ALA A 497 -8.42 -14.73 -30.18
CA ALA A 497 -9.67 -14.87 -30.92
C ALA A 497 -10.83 -15.32 -30.02
N THR A 498 -10.60 -16.34 -29.18
CA THR A 498 -11.60 -16.85 -28.22
C THR A 498 -12.00 -15.78 -27.20
N LYS A 499 -11.05 -15.00 -26.70
CA LYS A 499 -11.31 -13.85 -25.82
C LYS A 499 -12.23 -12.84 -26.53
N ASN A 500 -11.91 -12.47 -27.76
CA ASN A 500 -12.67 -11.47 -28.53
C ASN A 500 -14.08 -11.97 -28.86
N GLU A 501 -14.24 -13.23 -29.23
CA GLU A 501 -15.55 -13.86 -29.45
C GLU A 501 -16.38 -13.87 -28.17
N ALA A 502 -15.78 -14.24 -27.03
CA ALA A 502 -16.46 -14.16 -25.74
C ALA A 502 -16.86 -12.73 -25.39
N ARG A 503 -15.99 -11.74 -25.67
CA ARG A 503 -16.31 -10.33 -25.44
C ARG A 503 -17.47 -9.85 -26.31
N ALA A 504 -17.46 -10.19 -27.60
CA ALA A 504 -18.56 -9.88 -28.51
C ALA A 504 -19.89 -10.52 -28.07
N ARG A 505 -19.85 -11.78 -27.59
CA ARG A 505 -21.04 -12.46 -27.04
C ARG A 505 -21.58 -11.75 -25.81
N ASP A 506 -20.74 -11.43 -24.82
CA ASP A 506 -21.30 -10.77 -23.63
C ASP A 506 -21.69 -9.32 -23.95
N GLU A 507 -21.07 -8.65 -24.92
CA GLU A 507 -21.47 -7.30 -25.34
C GLU A 507 -22.87 -7.31 -25.98
N ALA A 508 -23.17 -8.34 -26.77
CA ALA A 508 -24.51 -8.57 -27.31
C ALA A 508 -25.54 -8.93 -26.22
N ALA A 509 -25.13 -9.64 -25.17
CA ALA A 509 -26.02 -10.01 -24.06
C ALA A 509 -26.30 -8.85 -23.11
N LYS A 510 -25.27 -8.10 -22.71
CA LYS A 510 -25.36 -6.87 -21.91
C LYS A 510 -24.13 -6.00 -22.18
N PRO A 511 -24.29 -4.84 -22.82
CA PRO A 511 -23.18 -3.94 -23.13
C PRO A 511 -22.41 -3.49 -21.88
N LEU A 512 -21.09 -3.33 -21.99
CA LEU A 512 -20.26 -2.77 -20.90
C LEU A 512 -20.79 -1.40 -20.43
N ALA A 513 -21.30 -0.59 -21.36
CA ALA A 513 -21.93 0.69 -21.04
C ALA A 513 -23.12 0.56 -20.07
N THR A 514 -23.90 -0.53 -20.16
CA THR A 514 -25.01 -0.81 -19.24
C THR A 514 -24.50 -1.19 -17.85
N TYR A 515 -23.47 -2.05 -17.76
CA TYR A 515 -22.83 -2.36 -16.47
C TYR A 515 -22.29 -1.11 -15.78
N ARG A 516 -21.58 -0.25 -16.53
CA ARG A 516 -21.10 1.03 -16.00
C ARG A 516 -22.25 1.91 -15.53
N ALA A 517 -23.32 2.08 -16.31
CA ALA A 517 -24.43 2.94 -15.94
C ALA A 517 -25.12 2.49 -14.63
N GLU A 518 -25.27 1.18 -14.44
CA GLU A 518 -25.83 0.62 -13.20
C GLU A 518 -24.91 0.86 -12.00
N GLU A 519 -23.63 0.53 -12.10
CA GLU A 519 -22.63 0.79 -11.05
C GLU A 519 -22.56 2.29 -10.71
N MET A 520 -22.55 3.15 -11.72
CA MET A 520 -22.47 4.59 -11.56
C MET A 520 -23.74 5.20 -10.96
N THR A 521 -24.90 4.58 -11.14
CA THR A 521 -26.13 4.99 -10.43
C THR A 521 -25.96 4.80 -8.92
N HIS A 522 -25.34 3.70 -8.49
CA HIS A 522 -25.05 3.47 -7.08
C HIS A 522 -23.94 4.39 -6.56
N MET A 523 -22.85 4.54 -7.30
CA MET A 523 -21.74 5.44 -6.93
C MET A 523 -22.20 6.89 -6.82
N HIS A 524 -23.08 7.35 -7.71
CA HIS A 524 -23.68 8.69 -7.63
C HIS A 524 -24.43 8.88 -6.31
N ARG A 525 -25.21 7.88 -5.87
CA ARG A 525 -25.89 7.92 -4.57
C ARG A 525 -24.89 7.93 -3.41
N ASN A 526 -23.76 7.25 -3.51
CA ASN A 526 -22.74 7.30 -2.48
C ASN A 526 -22.05 8.67 -2.36
N PHE A 527 -21.93 9.43 -3.46
CA PHE A 527 -21.23 10.72 -3.49
C PHE A 527 -22.14 11.94 -3.32
N TYR A 528 -23.39 11.85 -3.77
CA TYR A 528 -24.34 12.98 -3.78
C TYR A 528 -25.62 12.69 -3.02
N GLY A 529 -25.82 11.47 -2.55
CA GLY A 529 -26.99 11.10 -1.77
C GLY A 529 -26.97 11.72 -0.37
N PHE A 530 -28.10 11.58 0.33
CA PHE A 530 -28.26 12.09 1.69
C PHE A 530 -27.34 11.40 2.71
N ASP A 531 -27.00 10.12 2.49
CA ASP A 531 -26.11 9.35 3.39
C ASP A 531 -24.65 9.81 3.24
N PRO A 532 -24.04 10.45 4.26
CA PRO A 532 -22.70 11.00 4.16
C PRO A 532 -21.61 9.97 4.48
N SER A 533 -21.94 8.68 4.65
CA SER A 533 -21.04 7.63 5.13
C SER A 533 -19.69 7.60 4.40
N TYR A 534 -19.69 7.79 3.08
CA TYR A 534 -18.46 7.89 2.29
C TYR A 534 -17.61 9.11 2.67
N HIS A 535 -18.19 10.30 2.75
CA HIS A 535 -17.47 11.53 3.04
C HIS A 535 -16.91 11.52 4.47
N VAL A 536 -17.67 10.99 5.44
CA VAL A 536 -17.21 10.79 6.82
C VAL A 536 -16.04 9.81 6.87
N ALA A 537 -16.16 8.65 6.21
CA ALA A 537 -15.08 7.67 6.17
C ALA A 537 -13.81 8.21 5.49
N ARG A 538 -13.97 8.95 4.39
CA ARG A 538 -12.86 9.61 3.68
C ARG A 538 -12.15 10.61 4.58
N HIS A 539 -12.89 11.49 5.26
CA HIS A 539 -12.32 12.47 6.19
C HIS A 539 -11.48 11.77 7.27
N HIS A 540 -12.03 10.76 7.94
CA HIS A 540 -11.28 10.03 8.97
C HIS A 540 -10.04 9.31 8.42
N PHE A 541 -10.12 8.74 7.23
CA PHE A 541 -8.99 8.09 6.56
C PHE A 541 -7.86 9.09 6.25
N VAL A 542 -8.20 10.22 5.61
CA VAL A 542 -7.22 11.21 5.13
C VAL A 542 -6.54 11.93 6.29
N TYR A 543 -7.32 12.33 7.31
CA TYR A 543 -6.80 12.99 8.50
C TYR A 543 -6.22 12.03 9.55
N LYS A 544 -6.31 10.71 9.29
CA LYS A 544 -5.86 9.65 10.21
C LYS A 544 -6.42 9.86 11.62
N SER A 545 -7.72 10.14 11.72
CA SER A 545 -8.38 10.36 13.00
C SER A 545 -8.18 9.15 13.91
N PRO A 546 -7.88 9.36 15.21
CA PRO A 546 -7.83 8.26 16.17
C PRO A 546 -9.15 7.48 16.18
N ALA A 547 -9.07 6.16 16.24
CA ALA A 547 -10.25 5.32 16.40
C ALA A 547 -10.80 5.47 17.81
N SER A 548 -12.13 5.65 17.94
CA SER A 548 -12.80 5.71 19.24
C SER A 548 -13.24 4.33 19.75
N TRP A 549 -13.22 3.31 18.90
CA TRP A 549 -13.61 1.93 19.22
C TRP A 549 -13.04 0.96 18.17
N THR A 550 -12.97 -0.34 18.51
CA THR A 550 -12.54 -1.39 17.58
C THR A 550 -13.71 -1.96 16.80
N PRO A 551 -13.71 -1.93 15.45
CA PRO A 551 -14.77 -2.52 14.62
C PRO A 551 -15.08 -3.97 15.01
N ARG A 552 -16.36 -4.32 15.16
CA ARG A 552 -16.79 -5.67 15.60
C ARG A 552 -16.29 -6.81 14.70
N HIS A 553 -16.18 -6.57 13.40
CA HIS A 553 -15.62 -7.54 12.45
C HIS A 553 -14.12 -7.85 12.68
N LEU A 554 -13.44 -7.04 13.49
CA LEU A 554 -12.07 -7.26 13.95
C LEU A 554 -12.06 -7.78 15.39
N ALA A 555 -12.81 -7.13 16.27
CA ALA A 555 -12.98 -7.52 17.67
C ALA A 555 -14.08 -8.58 17.83
N VAL A 556 -13.80 -9.81 17.37
CA VAL A 556 -14.77 -10.92 17.45
C VAL A 556 -15.32 -11.18 18.86
N HIS A 557 -14.52 -10.86 19.88
CA HIS A 557 -14.92 -10.95 21.29
C HIS A 557 -15.99 -9.93 21.72
N ARG A 558 -16.35 -8.99 20.82
CA ARG A 558 -17.39 -7.96 20.98
C ARG A 558 -18.59 -8.20 20.07
N GLU A 559 -18.65 -9.33 19.37
CA GLU A 559 -19.82 -9.69 18.55
C GLU A 559 -21.05 -10.03 19.40
N LEU A 560 -22.23 -9.79 18.83
CA LEU A 560 -23.49 -10.12 19.49
C LEU A 560 -23.59 -11.64 19.64
N GLY A 561 -23.78 -12.12 20.86
CA GLY A 561 -23.86 -13.55 21.17
C GLY A 561 -22.51 -14.21 21.44
N TRP A 562 -21.39 -13.46 21.45
CA TRP A 562 -20.12 -13.96 21.96
C TRP A 562 -20.31 -14.50 23.38
N LYS A 563 -19.90 -15.75 23.60
CA LYS A 563 -19.85 -16.36 24.92
C LYS A 563 -18.40 -16.47 25.31
N ARG A 564 -18.06 -15.87 26.46
CA ARG A 564 -16.73 -15.98 27.03
C ARG A 564 -16.36 -17.48 27.14
N PRO A 565 -15.21 -17.90 26.59
CA PRO A 565 -14.76 -19.28 26.67
C PRO A 565 -14.52 -19.80 28.08
#